data_AF-A0A177D6V6-F1
#
_entry.id   AF-A0A177D6V6-F1
#
_cell.length_a   1.000
_cell.length_b   1.000
_cell.length_c   1.000
_cell.angle_alpha   90.00
_cell.angle_beta   90.00
_cell.angle_gamma   90.00
#
_symmetry.space_group_name_H-M   'P 1'
#
loop_
_entity.id
_entity.type
_entity.pdbx_description
1 polymer ?
#
loop_
_entity_poly.entity_id
_entity_poly.type
_entity_poly.pdbx_seq_one_letter_code
_entity_poly.pdbx_strand_id
1 'polypeptide(L)'
;MDPIQEAIEEIESRNPGDEFSYQQIAKKYNINRCTLARRHKGLQEAYGVRRLSLHPQHEKELVQYVDTLTERRLPPSREMIQRFASSLAGKEVSETWVTRFLHRHPDSLISAYSKGLNKLRCNADSGAK
;
A
#
# COMPACT_ATOMS: atom_id res chain seq x y z
N MET A 1 -16.38 5.43 5.98
CA MET A 1 -16.03 4.01 5.83
C MET A 1 -16.64 3.50 4.52
N ASP A 2 -15.96 2.61 3.79
CA ASP A 2 -16.49 2.01 2.56
C ASP A 2 -17.55 0.97 2.95
N PRO A 3 -18.84 1.12 2.55
CA PRO A 3 -19.91 0.20 2.95
C PRO A 3 -19.62 -1.25 2.53
N ILE A 4 -18.84 -1.45 1.46
CA ILE A 4 -18.41 -2.79 1.04
C ILE A 4 -17.49 -3.42 2.08
N GLN A 5 -16.59 -2.63 2.67
CA GLN A 5 -15.64 -3.12 3.67
C GLN A 5 -16.36 -3.46 4.99
N GLU A 6 -17.29 -2.61 5.44
CA GLU A 6 -18.10 -2.91 6.63
C GLU A 6 -18.94 -4.18 6.47
N ALA A 7 -19.49 -4.41 5.28
CA ALA A 7 -20.24 -5.62 4.98
C ALA A 7 -19.35 -6.88 4.97
N ILE A 8 -18.07 -6.77 4.60
CA ILE A 8 -17.10 -7.87 4.67
C ILE A 8 -16.71 -8.14 6.11
N GLU A 9 -16.42 -7.09 6.89
CA GLU A 9 -16.10 -7.20 8.31
C GLU A 9 -17.24 -7.85 9.11
N GLU A 10 -18.51 -7.54 8.79
CA GLU A 10 -19.65 -8.24 9.40
C GLU A 10 -19.63 -9.73 9.08
N ILE A 11 -19.30 -10.13 7.85
CA ILE A 11 -19.23 -11.55 7.47
C ILE A 11 -18.06 -12.24 8.18
N GLU A 12 -16.88 -11.62 8.22
CA GLU A 12 -15.67 -12.16 8.83
C GLU A 12 -15.72 -12.20 10.36
N SER A 13 -16.54 -11.35 10.99
CA SER A 13 -16.76 -11.36 12.45
C SER A 13 -17.59 -12.54 12.97
N ARG A 14 -18.27 -13.27 12.07
CA ARG A 14 -19.10 -14.43 12.42
C ARG A 14 -18.24 -15.67 12.65
N ASN A 15 -18.75 -16.64 13.42
CA ASN A 15 -17.99 -17.85 13.66
C ASN A 15 -17.90 -18.71 12.38
N PRO A 16 -16.78 -19.41 12.17
CA PRO A 16 -16.64 -20.31 11.03
C PRO A 16 -17.68 -21.43 11.14
N GLY A 17 -18.67 -21.41 10.23
CA GLY A 17 -19.80 -22.36 10.21
C GLY A 17 -21.16 -21.71 10.43
N ASP A 18 -21.23 -20.44 10.86
CA ASP A 18 -22.49 -19.72 10.94
C ASP A 18 -23.07 -19.48 9.54
N GLU A 19 -24.33 -19.86 9.34
CA GLU A 19 -25.03 -19.60 8.09
C GLU A 19 -25.35 -18.11 7.96
N PHE A 20 -25.05 -17.54 6.79
CA PHE A 20 -25.41 -16.17 6.46
C PHE A 20 -25.89 -16.06 5.02
N SER A 21 -26.80 -15.12 4.78
CA SER A 21 -27.29 -14.81 3.44
C SER A 21 -26.72 -13.50 2.92
N TYR A 22 -26.01 -13.56 1.79
CA TYR A 22 -25.53 -12.35 1.10
C TYR A 22 -26.66 -11.37 0.76
N GLN A 23 -27.90 -11.83 0.59
CA GLN A 23 -29.03 -10.93 0.29
C GLN A 23 -29.40 -10.05 1.48
N GLN A 24 -29.38 -10.61 2.69
CA GLN A 24 -29.74 -9.88 3.91
C GLN A 24 -28.70 -8.81 4.21
N ILE A 25 -27.42 -9.19 4.15
CA ILE A 25 -26.29 -8.28 4.39
C ILE A 25 -26.25 -7.19 3.31
N ALA A 26 -26.38 -7.55 2.04
CA ALA A 26 -26.41 -6.58 0.95
C ALA A 26 -27.56 -5.56 1.09
N LYS A 27 -28.75 -5.98 1.55
CA LYS A 27 -29.87 -5.07 1.84
C LYS A 27 -29.56 -4.13 3.01
N LYS A 28 -28.95 -4.65 4.09
CA LYS A 28 -28.58 -3.86 5.28
C LYS A 28 -27.65 -2.69 4.93
N TYR A 29 -26.66 -2.94 4.08
CA TYR A 29 -25.67 -1.94 3.67
C TYR A 29 -26.02 -1.22 2.36
N ASN A 30 -27.19 -1.51 1.76
CA ASN A 30 -27.62 -0.98 0.47
C ASN A 30 -26.60 -1.21 -0.68
N ILE A 31 -26.04 -2.42 -0.76
CA ILE A 31 -25.01 -2.84 -1.73
C ILE A 31 -25.61 -3.85 -2.71
N ASN A 32 -25.07 -3.93 -3.92
CA ASN A 32 -25.39 -5.02 -4.82
C ASN A 32 -24.86 -6.37 -4.29
N ARG A 33 -25.75 -7.36 -4.15
CA ARG A 33 -25.43 -8.72 -3.68
C ARG A 33 -24.26 -9.36 -4.44
N CYS A 34 -24.25 -9.25 -5.77
CA CYS A 34 -23.21 -9.86 -6.60
C CYS A 34 -21.85 -9.22 -6.35
N THR A 35 -21.82 -7.90 -6.10
CA THR A 35 -20.60 -7.17 -5.76
C THR A 35 -20.05 -7.62 -4.41
N LEU A 36 -20.90 -7.73 -3.39
CA LEU A 36 -20.51 -8.21 -2.06
C LEU A 36 -19.97 -9.64 -2.11
N ALA A 37 -20.68 -10.55 -2.79
CA ALA A 37 -20.26 -11.94 -2.90
C ALA A 37 -18.94 -12.13 -3.66
N ARG A 38 -18.69 -11.35 -4.72
CA ARG A 38 -17.43 -11.40 -5.47
C ARG A 38 -16.26 -10.85 -4.65
N ARG A 39 -16.48 -9.75 -3.92
CA ARG A 39 -15.48 -9.16 -3.01
C ARG A 39 -15.12 -10.10 -1.86
N HIS A 40 -16.12 -10.63 -1.15
CA HIS A 40 -15.90 -11.53 -0.02
C HIS A 40 -15.19 -12.84 -0.43
N LYS A 41 -15.51 -13.39 -1.61
CA LYS A 41 -14.83 -14.58 -2.16
C LYS A 41 -13.45 -14.30 -2.77
N GLY A 42 -12.96 -13.05 -2.71
CA GLY A 42 -11.70 -12.65 -3.34
C GLY A 42 -11.69 -12.72 -4.88
N LEU A 43 -12.85 -12.89 -5.53
CA LEU A 43 -12.97 -12.97 -7.00
C LEU A 43 -12.80 -11.61 -7.69
N GLN A 44 -12.98 -10.53 -6.93
CA GLN A 44 -12.71 -9.17 -7.37
C GLN A 44 -11.81 -8.50 -6.32
N GLU A 45 -10.54 -8.32 -6.66
CA GLU A 45 -9.73 -7.31 -5.99
C GLU A 45 -10.35 -5.93 -6.24
N ALA A 46 -10.18 -5.00 -5.28
CA ALA A 46 -10.63 -3.63 -5.46
C ALA A 46 -10.11 -3.07 -6.80
N TYR A 47 -10.97 -2.35 -7.52
CA TYR A 47 -10.62 -1.74 -8.81
C TYR A 47 -9.37 -0.87 -8.63
N GLY A 48 -8.21 -1.32 -9.14
CA GLY A 48 -6.93 -0.65 -8.97
C GLY A 48 -5.80 -1.54 -8.42
N VAL A 49 -6.08 -2.58 -7.63
CA VAL A 49 -5.04 -3.42 -7.01
C VAL A 49 -4.22 -4.17 -8.06
N ARG A 50 -4.89 -4.79 -9.04
CA ARG A 50 -4.26 -5.42 -10.21
C ARG A 50 -3.44 -4.46 -11.10
N ARG A 51 -3.63 -3.14 -10.96
CA ARG A 51 -2.88 -2.09 -11.69
C ARG A 51 -1.78 -1.44 -10.86
N LEU A 52 -1.65 -1.75 -9.58
CA LEU A 52 -0.56 -1.22 -8.76
C LEU A 52 0.75 -1.90 -9.16
N SER A 53 1.84 -1.12 -9.18
CA SER A 53 3.17 -1.67 -9.47
C SER A 53 3.66 -2.61 -8.37
N LEU A 54 3.09 -2.51 -7.16
CA LEU A 54 3.42 -3.29 -5.98
C LEU A 54 2.12 -3.72 -5.26
N HIS A 55 2.10 -4.94 -4.71
CA HIS A 55 0.95 -5.42 -3.93
C HIS A 55 0.78 -4.58 -2.65
N PRO A 56 -0.45 -4.25 -2.21
CA PRO A 56 -0.68 -3.40 -1.04
C PRO A 56 -0.01 -3.88 0.25
N GLN A 57 0.12 -5.20 0.43
CA GLN A 57 0.83 -5.77 1.59
C GLN A 57 2.33 -5.42 1.56
N HIS A 58 2.99 -5.63 0.41
CA HIS A 58 4.41 -5.27 0.24
C HIS A 58 4.65 -3.77 0.32
N GLU A 59 3.68 -2.96 -0.11
CA GLU A 59 3.78 -1.51 0.06
C GLU A 59 3.75 -1.12 1.54
N LYS A 60 2.89 -1.76 2.35
CA LYS A 60 2.84 -1.54 3.81
C LYS A 60 4.12 -1.97 4.50
N GLU A 61 4.67 -3.13 4.13
CA GLU A 61 5.97 -3.61 4.64
C GLU A 61 7.10 -2.64 4.30
N LEU A 62 7.12 -2.13 3.06
CA LEU A 62 8.12 -1.16 2.63
C LEU A 62 8.03 0.15 3.41
N VAL A 63 6.81 0.66 3.67
CA VAL A 63 6.61 1.86 4.50
C VAL A 63 7.16 1.63 5.91
N GLN A 64 6.78 0.52 6.56
CA GLN A 64 7.28 0.18 7.90
C GLN A 64 8.80 0.09 7.92
N TYR A 65 9.41 -0.52 6.90
CA TYR A 65 10.85 -0.62 6.81
C TYR A 65 11.52 0.76 6.68
N VAL A 66 10.99 1.64 5.83
CA VAL A 66 11.51 3.00 5.68
C VAL A 66 11.35 3.80 6.98
N ASP A 67 10.26 3.61 7.71
CA ASP A 67 10.03 4.25 9.01
C ASP A 67 11.08 3.82 10.02
N THR A 68 11.34 2.50 10.15
CA THR A 68 12.36 1.99 11.07
C THR A 68 13.77 2.52 10.73
N LEU A 69 14.09 2.70 9.46
CA LEU A 69 15.35 3.28 9.03
C LEU A 69 15.43 4.77 9.37
N THR A 70 14.32 5.49 9.22
CA THR A 70 14.22 6.93 9.51
C THR A 70 14.34 7.18 11.03
N GLU A 71 13.72 6.35 11.85
CA GLU A 71 13.87 6.35 13.32
C GLU A 71 15.34 6.15 13.74
N ARG A 72 16.06 5.27 13.03
CA ARG A 72 17.50 5.03 13.22
C ARG A 72 18.39 6.14 12.66
N ARG A 73 17.83 7.28 12.25
CA ARG A 73 18.53 8.42 11.63
C ARG A 73 19.22 8.07 10.30
N LEU A 74 18.75 7.03 9.61
CA LEU A 74 19.27 6.57 8.33
C LEU A 74 18.15 6.50 7.27
N PRO A 75 17.44 7.61 6.98
CA PRO A 75 16.36 7.57 5.98
C PRO A 75 16.92 7.12 4.62
N PRO A 76 16.36 6.11 3.96
CA PRO A 76 16.91 5.57 2.71
C PRO A 76 16.92 6.61 1.58
N SER A 77 17.73 6.47 0.53
CA SER A 77 17.64 7.38 -0.63
C SER A 77 16.44 7.01 -1.52
N ARG A 78 16.03 7.92 -2.42
CA ARG A 78 14.99 7.63 -3.43
C ARG A 78 15.35 6.42 -4.30
N GLU A 79 16.63 6.32 -4.68
CA GLU A 79 17.17 5.19 -5.43
C GLU A 79 17.12 3.88 -4.62
N MET A 80 17.39 3.96 -3.32
CA MET A 80 17.35 2.78 -2.45
C MET A 80 15.90 2.28 -2.27
N ILE A 81 14.93 3.20 -2.12
CA ILE A 81 13.49 2.86 -2.14
C ILE A 81 13.11 2.20 -3.47
N GLN A 82 13.60 2.73 -4.60
CA GLN A 82 13.36 2.14 -5.92
C GLN A 82 13.91 0.71 -6.01
N ARG A 83 15.13 0.47 -5.51
CA ARG A 83 15.74 -0.87 -5.47
C ARG A 83 14.94 -1.83 -4.62
N PHE A 84 14.53 -1.42 -3.42
CA PHE A 84 13.69 -2.25 -2.54
C PHE A 84 12.36 -2.59 -3.20
N ALA A 85 11.68 -1.59 -3.75
CA ALA A 85 10.43 -1.79 -4.46
C ALA A 85 10.60 -2.69 -5.68
N SER A 86 11.71 -2.56 -6.42
CA SER A 86 12.00 -3.41 -7.58
C SER A 86 12.28 -4.86 -7.18
N SER A 87 12.99 -5.06 -6.07
CA SER A 87 13.24 -6.38 -5.49
C SER A 87 11.94 -7.05 -5.05
N LEU A 88 11.04 -6.31 -4.41
CA LEU A 88 9.73 -6.82 -3.97
C LEU A 88 8.77 -7.07 -5.13
N ALA A 89 8.83 -6.26 -6.18
CA ALA A 89 7.95 -6.38 -7.35
C ALA A 89 8.43 -7.43 -8.37
N GLY A 90 9.68 -7.88 -8.28
CA GLY A 90 10.32 -8.74 -9.29
C GLY A 90 10.53 -8.06 -10.64
N LYS A 91 10.38 -6.74 -10.71
CA LYS A 91 10.52 -5.92 -11.93
C LYS A 91 11.05 -4.53 -11.58
N GLU A 92 11.71 -3.88 -12.53
CA GLU A 92 12.16 -2.50 -12.32
C GLU A 92 10.97 -1.55 -12.15
N VAL A 93 11.03 -0.77 -11.07
CA VAL A 93 10.05 0.25 -10.74
C VAL A 93 10.58 1.60 -11.21
N SER A 94 9.73 2.48 -11.76
CA SER A 94 10.17 3.78 -12.26
C SER A 94 10.36 4.83 -11.17
N GLU A 95 11.14 5.87 -11.44
CA GLU A 95 11.30 7.00 -10.51
C GLU A 95 9.96 7.74 -10.26
N THR A 96 9.09 7.78 -11.27
CA THR A 96 7.74 8.34 -11.14
C THR A 96 6.92 7.57 -10.10
N TRP A 97 7.10 6.25 -10.00
CA TRP A 97 6.45 5.46 -8.96
C TRP A 97 6.98 5.83 -7.58
N VAL A 98 8.30 6.04 -7.40
CA VAL A 98 8.88 6.48 -6.12
C VAL A 98 8.29 7.83 -5.70
N THR A 99 8.14 8.75 -6.64
CA THR A 99 7.50 10.06 -6.39
C THR A 99 6.06 9.90 -5.92
N ARG A 100 5.28 9.01 -6.58
CA ARG A 100 3.90 8.71 -6.17
C ARG A 100 3.84 7.97 -4.82
N PHE A 101 4.79 7.09 -4.52
CA PHE A 101 4.90 6.41 -3.24
C PHE A 101 5.12 7.41 -2.10
N LEU A 102 6.07 8.33 -2.24
CA LEU A 102 6.32 9.38 -1.26
C LEU A 102 5.11 10.31 -1.06
N HIS A 103 4.37 10.64 -2.13
CA HIS A 103 3.16 11.45 -2.02
C HIS A 103 1.98 10.71 -1.38
N ARG A 104 1.93 9.37 -1.47
CA ARG A 104 0.86 8.57 -0.85
C ARG A 104 1.04 8.42 0.66
N HIS A 105 2.27 8.56 1.15
CA HIS A 105 2.62 8.41 2.57
C HIS A 105 3.27 9.69 3.11
N PRO A 106 2.51 10.81 3.19
CA PRO A 106 3.07 12.10 3.55
C PRO A 106 3.58 12.18 4.98
N ASP A 107 2.86 11.56 5.91
CA ASP A 107 3.10 11.68 7.36
C ASP A 107 4.40 10.99 7.78
N SER A 108 4.75 9.89 7.12
CA SER A 108 5.97 9.12 7.40
C SER A 108 7.18 9.57 6.58
N LEU A 109 6.98 9.99 5.33
CA LEU A 109 8.08 10.06 4.35
C LEU A 109 8.35 11.45 3.74
N ILE A 110 7.52 12.48 3.91
CA ILE A 110 7.78 13.77 3.23
C ILE A 110 8.80 14.64 3.99
N SER A 111 8.83 14.58 5.32
CA SER A 111 9.74 15.40 6.14
C SER A 111 11.22 15.08 5.91
N ALA A 112 11.56 13.81 5.66
CA ALA A 112 12.93 13.36 5.44
C ALA A 112 13.45 13.60 4.01
N TYR A 113 12.59 13.95 3.04
CA TYR A 113 12.94 13.95 1.62
C TYR A 113 12.76 15.30 0.92
N SER A 114 12.80 16.41 1.69
CA SER A 114 12.85 17.74 1.10
C SER A 114 13.98 17.84 0.07
N LYS A 115 13.75 18.59 -1.03
CA LYS A 115 14.70 18.69 -2.16
C LYS A 115 16.13 19.02 -1.72
N GLY A 116 16.30 19.80 -0.65
CA GLY A 116 17.60 20.16 -0.10
C GLY A 116 18.37 18.97 0.47
N LEU A 117 17.73 18.14 1.30
CA LEU A 117 18.38 16.99 1.94
C LEU A 117 18.78 15.92 0.92
N ASN A 118 17.93 15.66 -0.06
CA ASN A 118 18.23 14.71 -1.14
C ASN A 118 19.41 15.17 -2.00
N LYS A 119 19.50 16.46 -2.33
CA LYS A 119 20.62 17.00 -3.11
C LYS A 119 21.96 16.85 -2.37
N LEU A 120 21.97 17.14 -1.06
CA LEU A 120 23.17 16.97 -0.23
C LEU A 120 23.64 15.50 -0.19
N ARG A 121 22.71 14.56 -0.19
CA ARG A 121 23.00 13.11 -0.20
C ARG A 121 23.53 12.64 -1.54
N CYS A 122 22.88 12.99 -2.66
CA CYS A 122 23.37 12.66 -4.00
C CYS A 122 24.80 13.18 -4.21
N ASN A 123 25.12 14.37 -3.68
CA ASN A 123 26.46 14.94 -3.75
C ASN A 123 27.49 14.17 -2.89
N ALA A 124 27.09 13.68 -1.71
CA ALA A 124 27.97 12.88 -0.86
C ALA A 124 28.29 11.52 -1.49
N ASP A 125 27.30 10.85 -2.09
CA ASP A 125 27.47 9.56 -2.75
C ASP A 125 28.25 9.67 -4.09
N SER A 126 28.10 10.81 -4.80
CA SER A 126 28.81 11.06 -6.07
C SER A 126 30.21 11.67 -5.90
N GLY A 127 30.53 12.20 -4.72
CA GLY A 127 31.83 12.79 -4.40
C GLY A 127 32.96 11.77 -4.13
N ALA A 128 32.64 10.48 -4.06
CA ALA A 128 33.61 9.40 -3.84
C ALA A 128 34.22 8.85 -5.15
N LYS A 129 34.48 9.71 -6.13
CA LYS A 129 35.14 9.36 -7.41
C LYS A 129 36.57 9.85 -7.47
#